data_AF-A0A455XCA9-F1
#
_entry.id   AF-A0A455XCA9-F1
#
_cell.length_a   1.000
_cell.length_b   1.000
_cell.length_c   1.000
_cell.angle_alpha   90.00
_cell.angle_beta   90.00
_cell.angle_gamma   90.00
#
_symmetry.space_group_name_H-M   'P 1'
#
loop_
_entity.id
_entity.type
_entity.pdbx_description
1 polymer ?
#
loop_
_entity_poly.entity_id
_entity_poly.type
_entity_poly.pdbx_seq_one_letter_code
_entity_poly.pdbx_strand_id
1 'polypeptide(L)'
;MHQGRYPLYGVTARIVDLAEFQTALKSGNPYAADTIVPVGEIAQNQAILLHKIDLGVGTARDFNVFFTARNGDFTQLVRFRRVNGKWCQATSVTATISGDATLFLRVNDGYPINIDGKPDGL
;
A
#
# COMPACT_ATOMS: atom_id res chain seq x y z
N MET A 1 -0.80 -10.53 -3.48
CA MET A 1 -0.22 -11.88 -3.40
C MET A 1 0.91 -11.82 -2.41
N HIS A 2 0.85 -12.63 -1.35
CA HIS A 2 1.92 -12.74 -0.38
C HIS A 2 3.12 -13.45 -1.00
N GLN A 3 4.30 -12.84 -0.93
CA GLN A 3 5.56 -13.35 -1.50
C GLN A 3 6.61 -13.62 -0.41
N GLY A 4 6.23 -13.57 0.87
CA GLY A 4 7.12 -13.94 1.96
C GLY A 4 7.32 -15.45 2.07
N ARG A 5 8.42 -15.85 2.72
CA ARG A 5 8.77 -17.27 2.91
C ARG A 5 7.87 -18.02 3.90
N TYR A 6 7.21 -17.29 4.80
CA TYR A 6 6.39 -17.85 5.88
C TYR A 6 4.95 -17.35 5.78
N PRO A 7 3.95 -18.18 6.15
CA PRO A 7 2.56 -17.72 6.28
C PRO A 7 2.46 -16.53 7.24
N LEU A 8 1.45 -15.69 7.05
CA LEU A 8 1.12 -14.61 7.99
C LEU A 8 -0.11 -15.00 8.81
N TYR A 9 -0.03 -14.76 10.12
CA TYR A 9 -1.04 -15.22 11.07
C TYR A 9 -1.80 -14.08 11.72
N GLY A 10 -3.12 -14.19 11.81
CA GLY A 10 -4.00 -13.19 12.42
C GLY A 10 -3.86 -11.81 11.79
N VAL A 11 -3.71 -11.74 10.47
CA VAL A 11 -3.47 -10.51 9.73
C VAL A 11 -4.66 -9.55 9.84
N THR A 12 -4.36 -8.30 10.17
CA THR A 12 -5.26 -7.15 10.01
C THR A 12 -4.59 -6.15 9.09
N ALA A 13 -5.35 -5.61 8.15
CA ALA A 13 -4.88 -4.56 7.25
C ALA A 13 -5.59 -3.24 7.57
N ARG A 14 -4.83 -2.17 7.77
CA ARG A 14 -5.33 -0.78 7.81
C ARG A 14 -4.89 -0.08 6.54
N ILE A 15 -5.85 0.30 5.70
CA ILE A 15 -5.63 0.98 4.43
C ILE A 15 -5.94 2.45 4.63
N VAL A 16 -5.02 3.32 4.23
CA VAL A 16 -5.18 4.77 4.30
C VAL A 16 -5.08 5.33 2.89
N ASP A 17 -6.16 5.96 2.43
CA ASP A 17 -6.14 6.75 1.20
C ASP A 17 -5.59 8.15 1.50
N LEU A 18 -4.46 8.50 0.88
CA LEU A 18 -3.77 9.74 1.22
C LEU A 18 -4.54 11.00 0.78
N ALA A 19 -5.38 10.91 -0.26
CA ALA A 19 -6.20 12.05 -0.68
C ALA A 19 -7.32 12.32 0.35
N GLU A 20 -7.95 11.25 0.84
CA GLU A 20 -8.97 11.35 1.88
C GLU A 20 -8.35 11.74 3.23
N PHE A 21 -7.17 11.22 3.55
CA PHE A 21 -6.45 11.53 4.77
C PHE A 21 -6.12 13.02 4.88
N GLN A 22 -5.70 13.67 3.78
CA GLN A 22 -5.47 15.12 3.77
C GLN A 22 -6.75 15.92 4.06
N THR A 23 -7.90 15.42 3.64
CA THR A 23 -9.20 16.03 3.93
C THR A 23 -9.59 15.79 5.40
N ALA A 24 -9.40 14.56 5.88
CA ALA A 24 -9.67 14.13 7.24
C ALA A 24 -8.81 14.87 8.29
N LEU A 25 -7.55 15.17 7.95
CA LEU A 25 -6.68 16.00 8.77
C LEU A 25 -7.25 17.42 8.94
N LYS A 26 -7.75 18.02 7.86
CA LYS A 26 -8.34 19.38 7.90
C LYS A 26 -9.64 19.43 8.71
N SER A 27 -10.39 18.34 8.75
CA SER A 27 -11.61 18.23 9.56
C SER A 27 -11.35 17.88 11.03
N GLY A 28 -10.09 17.63 11.42
CA GLY A 28 -9.70 17.32 12.79
C GLY A 28 -9.87 15.85 13.20
N ASN A 29 -10.26 14.96 12.29
CA ASN A 29 -10.35 13.52 12.55
C ASN A 29 -9.54 12.72 11.52
N PRO A 30 -8.22 12.53 11.73
CA PRO A 30 -7.35 11.82 10.79
C PRO A 30 -7.75 10.35 10.54
N TYR A 31 -8.43 9.72 11.49
CA TYR A 31 -8.83 8.30 11.38
C TYR A 31 -10.02 8.10 10.43
N ALA A 32 -10.70 9.16 10.01
CA ALA A 32 -11.84 9.06 9.10
C ALA A 32 -11.47 8.54 7.70
N ALA A 33 -10.18 8.57 7.33
CA ALA A 33 -9.67 8.04 6.06
C ALA A 33 -9.18 6.58 6.16
N ASP A 34 -9.34 5.95 7.31
CA ASP A 34 -8.89 4.58 7.52
C ASP A 34 -9.97 3.57 7.13
N THR A 35 -9.56 2.56 6.36
CA THR A 35 -10.33 1.33 6.17
C THR A 35 -9.60 0.17 6.86
N ILE A 36 -10.20 -0.39 7.92
CA ILE A 36 -9.63 -1.51 8.66
C ILE A 36 -10.33 -2.80 8.23
N VAL A 37 -9.55 -3.78 7.79
CA VAL A 37 -10.04 -5.06 7.28
C VAL A 37 -9.38 -6.21 8.06
N PRO A 38 -10.15 -7.03 8.80
CA PRO A 38 -9.65 -8.29 9.33
C PRO A 38 -9.43 -9.26 8.16
N VAL A 39 -8.20 -9.76 8.01
CA VAL A 39 -7.83 -10.64 6.89
C VAL A 39 -7.71 -12.10 7.36
N GLY A 40 -7.22 -12.31 8.58
CA GLY A 40 -7.01 -13.65 9.14
C GLY A 40 -5.70 -14.27 8.67
N GLU A 41 -5.75 -15.51 8.20
CA GLU A 41 -4.55 -16.28 7.85
C GLU A 41 -4.22 -16.14 6.37
N ILE A 42 -2.95 -15.91 6.02
CA ILE A 42 -2.50 -15.87 4.63
C ILE A 42 -1.37 -16.88 4.45
N ALA A 43 -1.67 -17.99 3.76
CA ALA A 43 -0.64 -18.95 3.39
C ALA A 43 0.35 -18.36 2.38
N GLN A 44 1.51 -18.99 2.28
CA GLN A 44 2.53 -18.59 1.30
C GLN A 44 1.94 -18.62 -0.13
N ASN A 45 2.32 -17.63 -0.96
CA ASN A 45 1.91 -17.50 -2.36
C ASN A 45 0.39 -17.35 -2.58
N GLN A 46 -0.39 -17.07 -1.53
CA GLN A 46 -1.81 -16.79 -1.67
C GLN A 46 -2.10 -15.29 -1.76
N ALA A 47 -3.26 -14.97 -2.32
CA ALA A 47 -3.80 -13.62 -2.35
C ALA A 47 -5.25 -13.70 -1.88
N ILE A 48 -5.63 -12.75 -1.03
CA ILE A 48 -7.03 -12.55 -0.63
C ILE A 48 -7.46 -11.20 -1.21
N LEU A 49 -8.58 -11.19 -1.93
CA LEU A 49 -9.20 -9.96 -2.39
C LEU A 49 -9.98 -9.36 -1.21
N LEU A 50 -9.48 -8.24 -0.68
CA LEU A 50 -10.10 -7.57 0.47
C LEU A 50 -11.17 -6.57 0.03
N HIS A 51 -10.84 -5.75 -0.97
CA HIS A 51 -11.70 -4.67 -1.43
C HIS A 51 -11.38 -4.31 -2.88
N LYS A 52 -12.35 -3.73 -3.58
CA LYS A 52 -12.17 -3.12 -4.89
C LYS A 52 -12.21 -1.61 -4.72
N ILE A 53 -11.14 -0.93 -5.12
CA ILE A 53 -11.05 0.53 -5.05
C ILE A 53 -11.20 1.10 -6.47
N ASP A 54 -12.02 2.13 -6.61
CA ASP A 54 -12.06 2.96 -7.82
C ASP A 54 -10.96 4.03 -7.75
N LEU A 55 -10.08 4.06 -8.74
CA LEU A 55 -9.01 5.06 -8.83
C LEU A 55 -9.52 6.42 -9.38
N GLY A 56 -10.74 6.45 -9.91
CA GLY A 56 -11.40 7.66 -10.39
C GLY A 56 -10.74 8.28 -11.63
N VAL A 57 -11.01 9.58 -11.84
CA VAL A 57 -10.57 10.33 -13.02
C VAL A 57 -9.24 11.06 -12.85
N GLY A 58 -8.63 10.99 -11.66
CA GLY A 58 -7.40 11.71 -11.33
C GLY A 58 -6.17 11.22 -12.10
N THR A 59 -5.04 11.88 -11.86
CA THR A 59 -3.72 11.51 -12.42
C THR A 59 -2.85 10.74 -11.42
N ALA A 60 -3.22 10.75 -10.13
CA ALA A 60 -2.52 10.05 -9.07
C ALA A 60 -3.49 9.57 -7.99
N ARG A 61 -3.18 8.43 -7.36
CA ARG A 61 -3.86 7.96 -6.15
C ARG A 61 -2.88 7.16 -5.30
N ASP A 62 -2.73 7.53 -4.04
CA ASP A 62 -1.71 7.00 -3.15
C ASP A 62 -2.33 6.39 -1.90
N PHE A 63 -1.87 5.19 -1.57
CA PHE A 63 -2.35 4.43 -0.43
C PHE A 63 -1.19 3.97 0.44
N ASN A 64 -1.36 4.05 1.75
CA ASN A 64 -0.49 3.37 2.70
C ASN A 64 -1.29 2.23 3.33
N VAL A 65 -0.73 1.03 3.31
CA VAL A 65 -1.35 -0.15 3.91
C VAL A 65 -0.46 -0.67 5.01
N PHE A 66 -1.01 -0.71 6.22
CA PHE A 66 -0.33 -1.22 7.40
C PHE A 66 -0.88 -2.60 7.70
N PHE A 67 0.00 -3.60 7.68
CA PHE A 67 -0.34 -4.97 8.07
C PHE A 67 0.21 -5.24 9.46
N THR A 68 -0.64 -5.77 10.32
CA THR A 68 -0.25 -6.34 11.60
C THR A 68 -0.59 -7.82 11.61
N ALA A 69 0.42 -8.63 11.90
CA ALA A 69 0.32 -10.08 12.02
C ALA A 69 1.08 -10.53 13.26
N ARG A 70 0.77 -11.73 13.79
CA ARG A 70 1.46 -12.28 14.97
C ARG A 70 2.97 -12.44 14.76
N ASN A 71 3.39 -12.61 13.51
CA ASN A 71 4.78 -12.80 13.13
C ASN A 71 5.42 -11.57 12.46
N GLY A 72 4.80 -10.39 12.58
CA GLY A 72 5.42 -9.13 12.21
C GLY A 72 4.44 -8.06 11.74
N ASP A 73 4.95 -6.82 11.75
CA ASP A 73 4.28 -5.65 11.21
C ASP A 73 4.99 -5.18 9.92
N PHE A 74 4.19 -4.81 8.93
CA PHE A 74 4.68 -4.40 7.62
C PHE A 74 3.95 -3.15 7.15
N THR A 75 4.68 -2.25 6.49
CA THR A 75 4.11 -1.10 5.80
C THR A 75 4.27 -1.31 4.31
N GLN A 76 3.17 -1.27 3.58
CA GLN A 76 3.14 -1.29 2.12
C GLN A 76 2.70 0.08 1.61
N LEU A 77 3.56 0.71 0.83
CA LEU A 77 3.23 1.90 0.05
C LEU A 77 2.74 1.44 -1.31
N VAL A 78 1.57 1.92 -1.74
CA VAL A 78 1.03 1.70 -3.07
C VAL A 78 0.81 3.04 -3.73
N ARG A 79 1.38 3.23 -4.92
CA ARG A 79 1.32 4.48 -5.67
C ARG A 79 0.78 4.19 -7.05
N PHE A 80 -0.25 4.94 -7.45
CA PHE A 80 -0.81 4.89 -8.79
C PHE A 80 -0.55 6.20 -9.51
N ARG A 81 -0.12 6.10 -10.77
CA ARG A 81 0.10 7.26 -11.65
C ARG A 81 -0.54 6.99 -12.99
N ARG A 82 -1.23 7.99 -13.54
CA ARG A 82 -1.84 7.89 -14.86
C ARG A 82 -0.89 8.46 -15.90
N VAL A 83 -0.36 7.59 -16.75
CA VAL A 83 0.59 7.93 -17.82
C VAL A 83 -0.05 7.58 -19.16
N ASN A 84 -0.17 8.55 -20.05
CA ASN A 84 -0.79 8.38 -21.38
C ASN A 84 -2.18 7.70 -21.31
N GLY A 85 -3.00 8.12 -20.34
CA GLY A 85 -4.36 7.60 -20.12
C GLY A 85 -4.45 6.26 -19.38
N LYS A 86 -3.34 5.57 -19.14
CA LYS A 86 -3.27 4.26 -18.45
C LYS A 86 -2.77 4.39 -17.02
N TRP A 87 -3.30 3.59 -16.11
CA TRP A 87 -2.80 3.51 -14.74
C TRP A 87 -1.57 2.61 -14.67
N CYS A 88 -0.47 3.18 -14.17
CA CYS A 88 0.74 2.48 -13.76
C CYS A 88 0.77 2.42 -12.22
N GLN A 89 1.46 1.42 -11.68
CA GLN A 89 1.54 1.19 -10.24
C GLN A 89 2.99 0.98 -9.81
N ALA A 90 3.35 1.52 -8.65
CA ALA A 90 4.54 1.15 -7.91
C ALA A 90 4.15 0.71 -6.48
N THR A 91 4.90 -0.23 -5.92
CA THR A 91 4.67 -0.78 -4.58
C THR A 91 5.98 -1.02 -3.88
N SER A 92 6.10 -0.54 -2.64
CA SER A 92 7.20 -0.84 -1.73
C SER A 92 6.65 -1.47 -0.46
N VAL A 93 7.34 -2.46 0.10
CA VAL A 93 7.01 -3.05 1.40
C VAL A 93 8.24 -2.98 2.30
N THR A 94 8.06 -2.47 3.51
CA THR A 94 9.08 -2.44 4.57
C THR A 94 8.56 -3.19 5.79
N ALA A 95 9.48 -3.77 6.58
CA ALA A 95 9.13 -4.21 7.93
C ALA A 95 9.14 -3.01 8.87
N THR A 96 8.07 -2.82 9.62
CA THR A 96 7.91 -1.65 10.51
C THR A 96 8.90 -1.69 11.67
N ILE A 97 9.27 -2.88 12.14
CA ILE A 97 10.06 -3.09 13.36
C ILE A 97 11.58 -3.09 13.10
N SER A 98 12.03 -3.44 11.88
CA SER A 98 13.46 -3.64 11.59
C SER A 98 14.18 -2.44 10.96
N GLY A 99 13.53 -1.26 10.92
CA GLY A 99 14.10 -0.02 10.42
C GLY A 99 14.26 -0.01 8.89
N ASP A 100 13.31 0.62 8.20
CA ASP A 100 13.28 1.08 6.79
C ASP A 100 13.85 0.18 5.67
N ALA A 101 14.24 -1.06 5.95
CA ALA A 101 14.72 -1.98 4.94
C ALA A 101 13.55 -2.41 4.04
N THR A 102 13.61 -1.99 2.79
CA THR A 102 12.68 -2.43 1.75
C THR A 102 12.81 -3.94 1.55
N LEU A 103 11.78 -4.68 1.97
CA LEU A 103 11.67 -6.12 1.80
C LEU A 103 11.23 -6.48 0.38
N PHE A 104 10.47 -5.60 -0.26
CA PHE A 104 9.94 -5.82 -1.59
C PHE A 104 9.72 -4.49 -2.30
N LEU A 105 10.12 -4.44 -3.57
CA LEU A 105 9.81 -3.33 -4.47
C LEU A 105 9.32 -3.91 -5.80
N ARG A 106 8.19 -3.39 -6.29
CA ARG A 106 7.69 -3.67 -7.63
C ARG A 106 7.28 -2.35 -8.28
N VAL A 107 7.77 -2.12 -9.48
CA VAL A 107 7.46 -0.96 -10.29
C VAL A 107 6.99 -1.48 -11.63
N ASN A 108 5.76 -1.18 -12.01
CA ASN A 108 5.24 -1.60 -13.30
C ASN A 108 5.88 -0.78 -14.43
N ASP A 109 6.01 -1.37 -15.61
CA ASP A 109 6.58 -0.71 -16.77
C ASP A 109 5.85 0.61 -17.08
N GLY A 110 6.64 1.63 -17.42
CA GLY A 110 6.14 2.98 -17.73
C GLY A 110 5.74 3.82 -16.52
N TYR A 111 5.94 3.33 -15.29
CA TYR A 111 5.77 4.15 -14.09
C TYR A 111 6.83 5.28 -14.06
N PRO A 112 6.45 6.52 -13.70
CA PRO A 112 7.36 7.66 -13.73
C PRO A 112 8.43 7.55 -12.63
N ILE A 113 9.64 8.00 -12.99
CA ILE A 113 10.79 8.11 -12.10
C ILE A 113 11.00 9.58 -11.77
N ASN A 114 11.28 9.89 -10.50
CA ASN A 114 11.55 11.23 -10.02
C ASN A 114 13.00 11.66 -10.32
N ILE A 115 13.35 12.90 -9.95
CA ILE A 115 14.67 13.47 -10.22
C ILE A 115 15.83 12.70 -9.55
N ASP A 116 15.54 11.98 -8.47
CA ASP A 116 16.50 11.17 -7.72
C ASP A 116 16.66 9.74 -8.29
N GLY A 117 16.01 9.45 -9.43
CA GLY A 117 16.06 8.12 -10.04
C GLY A 117 15.18 7.07 -9.34
N LYS A 118 14.26 7.49 -8.46
CA LYS A 118 13.34 6.60 -7.74
C LYS A 118 11.92 6.66 -8.30
N PRO A 119 11.09 5.62 -8.13
CA PRO A 119 9.68 5.69 -8.49
C PRO A 119 9.00 6.86 -7.79
N ASP A 120 8.26 7.68 -8.53
CA ASP A 120 7.54 8.82 -7.97
C ASP A 120 6.64 8.43 -6.79
N GLY A 121 6.78 9.12 -5.66
CA GLY A 121 6.01 8.91 -4.44
C GLY A 121 6.45 7.74 -3.54
N LEU A 122 7.52 7.01 -3.86
CA LEU A 122 8.11 5.96 -3.03
C LEU A 122 9.42 6.39 -2.34
#